data_AF-A0A8S9FB88-F1
#
_entry.id   AF-A0A8S9FB88-F1
#
_cell.length_a   1.000
_cell.length_b   1.000
_cell.length_c   1.000
_cell.angle_alpha   90.00
_cell.angle_beta   90.00
_cell.angle_gamma   90.00
#
_symmetry.space_group_name_H-M   'P 1'
#
loop_
_entity.id
_entity.type
_entity.pdbx_description
1 polymer ?
#
loop_
_entity_poly.entity_id
_entity_poly.type
_entity_poly.pdbx_seq_one_letter_code
_entity_poly.pdbx_strand_id
1 'polypeptide(L)'
;MATLCFHSPSKPISYFHPKSKPSPPLFSKVSVLRCKASVQTLVSVEPEPVFTSVKIFAPATVANLGPGFDFLGCAVDGLGDHVTLRVDPSVRAGEVLISEITGTTTKLSTNPLRNCAGIAAIATMKMLGIRSVGLSLDLHKGLPLGSGLGSSAASAAAAAVAVNEIFGRKLVREELVLAGLESEAKVSGYHADNIAPAIMGGFVLIRNYEPLDLKPLRFPEDKELFFVLVSPEFEAPTKKMRAALPTEIPMVHHVWNSSQAAALVAAVLEGDAVMLGKALSSDKVVEPTRAPLIPGMEAVKKAALEAGAFGCTISGAGPTAVAVIDAAEKGEEIGERMVEAFMRVGNLKSVACVKKLDKVGARLVSSVSSFGTPFYFSTAFYLIIVLETYRGAGLPKDGGISDIALVRLLDNSFKGGLNMPPAVKHEVIHSAYNLHITRVTIKIQSKEEQQVVRKAYRDIRLASALIGVVIWRIKSRKSK
;
A
#
# COMPACT_ATOMS: atom_id res chain seq x y z
N MET A 1 10.93 -47.30 36.35
CA MET A 1 12.16 -48.00 36.79
C MET A 1 12.60 -48.92 35.66
N ALA A 2 13.91 -49.09 35.48
CA ALA A 2 14.57 -49.82 34.38
C ALA A 2 14.36 -49.20 32.98
N THR A 3 15.31 -49.21 32.03
CA THR A 3 16.53 -50.06 31.94
C THR A 3 17.77 -49.31 31.42
N LEU A 4 18.94 -49.78 31.86
CA LEU A 4 20.32 -49.35 31.55
C LEU A 4 21.17 -50.63 31.30
N CYS A 5 22.23 -50.69 30.48
CA CYS A 5 22.80 -49.75 29.48
C CYS A 5 23.81 -50.52 28.58
N PHE A 6 24.47 -49.82 27.64
CA PHE A 6 25.75 -50.17 26.98
C PHE A 6 25.89 -51.42 26.08
N HIS A 7 26.54 -51.23 24.92
CA HIS A 7 27.84 -51.84 24.59
C HIS A 7 28.62 -50.99 23.56
N SER A 8 29.95 -51.14 23.54
CA SER A 8 30.97 -50.43 22.71
C SER A 8 31.95 -51.50 22.14
N PRO A 9 33.20 -51.27 21.65
CA PRO A 9 33.89 -50.10 21.07
C PRO A 9 34.77 -50.38 19.79
N SER A 10 35.21 -49.32 19.08
CA SER A 10 36.50 -49.21 18.32
C SER A 10 36.72 -50.10 17.05
N LYS A 11 37.60 -49.85 16.05
CA LYS A 11 38.88 -49.07 15.86
C LYS A 11 39.01 -48.52 14.39
N PRO A 12 40.07 -47.74 14.02
CA PRO A 12 40.11 -46.92 12.78
C PRO A 12 40.91 -47.53 11.59
N ILE A 13 40.73 -46.97 10.37
CA ILE A 13 41.53 -47.27 9.15
C ILE A 13 41.91 -45.97 8.39
N SER A 14 43.02 -46.04 7.65
CA SER A 14 43.86 -44.95 7.13
C SER A 14 43.54 -44.42 5.72
N TYR A 15 44.17 -43.27 5.39
CA TYR A 15 44.21 -42.60 4.09
C TYR A 15 44.60 -43.51 2.91
N PHE A 16 43.96 -43.29 1.75
CA PHE A 16 44.51 -43.57 0.42
C PHE A 16 44.08 -42.49 -0.59
N HIS A 17 45.02 -42.07 -1.44
CA HIS A 17 44.78 -41.17 -2.58
C HIS A 17 44.93 -41.96 -3.89
N PRO A 18 44.08 -41.70 -4.89
CA PRO A 18 44.52 -41.82 -6.29
C PRO A 18 44.19 -40.56 -7.12
N LYS A 19 45.18 -40.10 -7.89
CA LYS A 19 44.99 -39.08 -8.94
C LYS A 19 44.42 -39.74 -10.20
N SER A 20 43.36 -39.19 -10.78
CA SER A 20 43.05 -39.36 -12.21
C SER A 20 42.34 -38.11 -12.74
N LYS A 21 42.64 -37.73 -14.00
CA LYS A 21 42.02 -36.59 -14.68
C LYS A 21 40.76 -37.06 -15.44
N PRO A 22 39.65 -36.31 -15.45
CA PRO A 22 38.56 -36.57 -16.36
C PRO A 22 38.89 -36.10 -17.79
N SER A 23 38.49 -36.91 -18.77
CA SER A 23 38.50 -36.59 -20.20
C SER A 23 37.28 -35.73 -20.61
N PRO A 24 37.36 -34.95 -21.71
CA PRO A 24 36.25 -34.11 -22.16
C PRO A 24 35.16 -34.95 -22.86
N PRO A 25 33.87 -34.59 -22.73
CA PRO A 25 32.78 -35.25 -23.45
C PRO A 25 32.74 -34.84 -24.94
N LEU A 26 32.37 -35.78 -25.81
CA LEU A 26 32.15 -35.51 -27.24
C LEU A 26 30.89 -34.67 -27.46
N PHE A 27 30.99 -33.61 -28.25
CA PHE A 27 29.84 -32.89 -28.79
C PHE A 27 29.20 -33.66 -29.94
N SER A 28 27.98 -34.17 -29.76
CA SER A 28 27.12 -34.58 -30.86
C SER A 28 26.39 -33.36 -31.45
N LYS A 29 26.33 -33.26 -32.78
CA LYS A 29 25.67 -32.14 -33.48
C LYS A 29 24.15 -32.32 -33.42
N VAL A 30 23.46 -31.49 -32.63
CA VAL A 30 22.01 -31.30 -32.73
C VAL A 30 21.72 -30.11 -33.64
N SER A 31 21.00 -30.36 -34.73
CA SER A 31 20.59 -29.32 -35.70
C SER A 31 19.43 -28.49 -35.17
N VAL A 32 19.73 -27.33 -34.60
CA VAL A 32 18.71 -26.37 -34.16
C VAL A 32 18.08 -25.67 -35.37
N LEU A 33 16.80 -25.95 -35.63
CA LEU A 33 15.99 -25.13 -36.55
C LEU A 33 15.88 -23.70 -35.99
N ARG A 34 16.49 -22.72 -36.67
CA ARG A 34 16.31 -21.29 -36.36
C ARG A 34 14.91 -20.84 -36.78
N CYS A 35 13.96 -20.90 -35.86
CA CYS A 35 12.70 -20.15 -36.02
C CYS A 35 13.00 -18.65 -35.91
N LYS A 36 12.87 -17.90 -37.00
CA LYS A 36 12.95 -16.42 -36.99
C LYS A 36 11.68 -15.82 -36.41
N ALA A 37 11.49 -15.94 -35.10
CA ALA A 37 10.56 -15.06 -34.39
C ALA A 37 11.17 -13.65 -34.39
N SER A 38 10.62 -12.76 -35.21
CA SER A 38 10.93 -11.34 -35.12
C SER A 38 10.40 -10.81 -33.80
N VAL A 39 11.28 -10.63 -32.82
CA VAL A 39 10.97 -9.87 -31.61
C VAL A 39 10.65 -8.45 -32.06
N GLN A 40 9.37 -8.13 -32.16
CA GLN A 40 8.93 -6.74 -32.20
C GLN A 40 9.28 -6.17 -30.83
N THR A 41 10.39 -5.43 -30.76
CA THR A 41 10.72 -4.61 -29.62
C THR A 41 9.60 -3.59 -29.49
N LEU A 42 8.64 -3.86 -28.60
CA LEU A 42 7.68 -2.87 -28.15
C LEU A 42 8.51 -1.76 -27.50
N VAL A 43 8.75 -0.69 -28.26
CA VAL A 43 9.39 0.51 -27.75
C VAL A 43 8.39 1.09 -26.74
N SER A 44 8.65 0.84 -25.46
CA SER A 44 7.89 1.45 -24.37
C SER A 44 8.08 2.95 -24.48
N VAL A 45 7.05 3.64 -24.97
CA VAL A 45 7.02 5.11 -25.03
C VAL A 45 7.09 5.61 -23.59
N GLU A 46 8.04 6.51 -23.33
CA GLU A 46 8.17 7.16 -22.03
C GLU A 46 6.84 7.87 -21.67
N PRO A 47 6.24 7.62 -20.50
CA PRO A 47 4.95 8.20 -20.17
C PRO A 47 5.07 9.69 -19.85
N GLU A 48 4.23 10.49 -20.47
CA GLU A 48 4.10 11.94 -20.22
C GLU A 48 3.37 12.23 -18.88
N PRO A 49 3.68 13.34 -18.19
CA PRO A 49 3.02 13.70 -16.94
C PRO A 49 1.58 14.17 -17.16
N VAL A 50 0.63 13.49 -16.53
CA VAL A 50 -0.82 13.83 -16.57
C VAL A 50 -1.21 14.92 -15.56
N PHE A 51 -0.31 15.18 -14.59
CA PHE A 51 -0.42 16.25 -13.61
C PHE A 51 0.87 17.07 -13.60
N THR A 52 0.78 18.38 -13.38
CA THR A 52 1.93 19.26 -13.08
C THR A 52 2.32 19.17 -11.61
N SER A 53 1.39 18.81 -10.72
CA SER A 53 1.68 18.52 -9.32
C SER A 53 0.69 17.52 -8.72
N VAL A 54 1.18 16.69 -7.80
CA VAL A 54 0.36 15.79 -6.97
C VAL A 54 0.79 15.91 -5.51
N LYS A 55 -0.15 15.77 -4.58
CA LYS A 55 0.11 15.60 -3.14
C LYS A 55 -0.41 14.25 -2.70
N ILE A 56 0.46 13.43 -2.12
CA ILE A 56 0.18 12.10 -1.61
C ILE A 56 0.28 12.10 -0.10
N PHE A 57 -0.57 11.32 0.56
CA PHE A 57 -0.43 10.88 1.95
C PHE A 57 -0.05 9.40 1.98
N ALA A 58 0.85 9.00 2.86
CA ALA A 58 1.09 7.59 3.18
C ALA A 58 1.01 7.36 4.70
N PRO A 59 0.21 6.37 5.16
CA PRO A 59 -0.02 6.14 6.58
C PRO A 59 1.21 5.59 7.33
N ALA A 60 1.18 5.76 8.65
CA ALA A 60 1.99 4.98 9.57
C ALA A 60 1.65 3.49 9.49
N THR A 61 2.60 2.67 9.92
CA THR A 61 2.43 1.22 9.93
C THR A 61 2.88 0.60 11.24
N VAL A 62 2.19 -0.49 11.61
CA VAL A 62 2.54 -1.36 12.73
C VAL A 62 3.05 -2.66 12.12
N ALA A 63 4.35 -2.86 12.16
CA ALA A 63 5.02 -4.05 11.66
C ALA A 63 5.33 -5.07 12.76
N ASN A 64 5.68 -6.29 12.37
CA ASN A 64 5.91 -7.50 13.18
C ASN A 64 4.66 -8.03 13.90
N LEU A 65 3.85 -7.17 14.53
CA LEU A 65 2.62 -7.56 15.23
C LEU A 65 2.85 -8.71 16.23
N GLY A 66 3.99 -8.71 16.92
CA GLY A 66 4.46 -9.81 17.75
C GLY A 66 5.15 -10.91 16.92
N PRO A 67 4.63 -12.15 16.88
CA PRO A 67 5.28 -13.28 16.22
C PRO A 67 5.31 -13.20 14.67
N GLY A 68 4.69 -12.20 14.05
CA GLY A 68 4.72 -11.94 12.61
C GLY A 68 6.00 -11.26 12.08
N PHE A 69 7.12 -11.48 12.76
CA PHE A 69 8.38 -10.76 12.56
C PHE A 69 8.90 -10.81 11.11
N ASP A 70 9.20 -9.65 10.51
CA ASP A 70 9.61 -9.43 9.10
C ASP A 70 8.61 -9.85 7.99
N PHE A 71 7.49 -10.49 8.33
CA PHE A 71 6.54 -11.00 7.33
C PHE A 71 5.09 -10.53 7.51
N LEU A 72 4.77 -9.78 8.56
CA LEU A 72 3.43 -9.23 8.76
C LEU A 72 3.48 -7.78 9.24
N GLY A 73 2.62 -6.95 8.67
CA GLY A 73 2.36 -5.59 9.17
C GLY A 73 1.03 -5.05 8.68
N CYS A 74 0.58 -3.96 9.30
CA CYS A 74 -0.63 -3.25 8.89
C CYS A 74 -0.46 -1.72 8.88
N ALA A 75 -1.35 -1.03 8.18
CA ALA A 75 -1.44 0.43 8.18
C ALA A 75 -2.46 0.94 9.20
N VAL A 76 -2.19 2.10 9.79
CA VAL A 76 -3.07 2.77 10.76
C VAL A 76 -3.48 4.16 10.25
N ASP A 77 -4.70 4.57 10.55
CA ASP A 77 -5.29 5.77 9.95
C ASP A 77 -4.73 7.08 10.55
N GLY A 78 -5.00 8.21 9.90
CA GLY A 78 -4.77 9.58 10.39
C GLY A 78 -3.32 10.03 10.63
N LEU A 79 -2.39 9.13 10.93
CA LEU A 79 -0.96 9.37 11.11
C LEU A 79 -0.22 9.00 9.83
N GLY A 80 0.70 9.83 9.37
CA GLY A 80 1.45 9.55 8.15
C GLY A 80 2.23 10.74 7.63
N ASP A 81 3.04 10.50 6.60
CA ASP A 81 3.78 11.54 5.90
C ASP A 81 3.02 12.03 4.68
N HIS A 82 3.34 13.26 4.23
CA HIS A 82 2.90 13.76 2.95
C HIS A 82 4.08 14.06 2.02
N VAL A 83 3.93 13.77 0.74
CA VAL A 83 4.83 14.20 -0.32
C VAL A 83 4.04 15.05 -1.31
N THR A 84 4.53 16.27 -1.59
CA THR A 84 4.08 17.05 -2.74
C THR A 84 5.15 16.95 -3.82
N LEU A 85 4.78 16.45 -5.00
CA LEU A 85 5.65 16.28 -6.15
C LEU A 85 5.21 17.23 -7.26
N ARG A 86 6.17 17.76 -8.02
CA ARG A 86 5.95 18.73 -9.11
C ARG A 86 6.81 18.37 -10.31
N VAL A 87 6.27 18.61 -11.51
CA VAL A 87 7.09 18.74 -12.72
C VAL A 87 7.84 20.06 -12.63
N ASP A 88 9.17 20.02 -12.70
CA ASP A 88 10.02 21.17 -12.44
C ASP A 88 11.07 21.35 -13.54
N PRO A 89 10.86 22.31 -14.47
CA PRO A 89 11.81 22.60 -15.56
C PRO A 89 13.18 23.12 -15.09
N SER A 90 13.34 23.52 -13.81
CA SER A 90 14.64 23.90 -13.25
C SER A 90 15.45 22.70 -12.76
N VAL A 91 14.79 21.55 -12.51
CA VAL A 91 15.44 20.28 -12.21
C VAL A 91 15.84 19.61 -13.52
N ARG A 92 17.04 19.02 -13.56
CA ARG A 92 17.55 18.34 -14.74
C ARG A 92 16.66 17.14 -15.10
N ALA A 93 16.44 16.96 -16.40
CA ALA A 93 15.69 15.84 -16.95
C ALA A 93 16.21 14.48 -16.43
N GLY A 94 15.31 13.65 -15.89
CA GLY A 94 15.63 12.36 -15.28
C GLY A 94 16.14 12.43 -13.83
N GLU A 95 16.20 13.61 -13.21
CA GLU A 95 16.65 13.81 -11.83
C GLU A 95 15.51 14.26 -10.90
N VAL A 96 15.70 14.04 -9.59
CA VAL A 96 14.77 14.45 -8.52
C VAL A 96 15.49 15.41 -7.58
N LEU A 97 14.87 16.55 -7.28
CA LEU A 97 15.28 17.47 -6.22
C LEU A 97 14.36 17.30 -5.00
N ILE A 98 14.92 17.24 -3.79
CA ILE A 98 14.15 17.45 -2.56
C ILE A 98 14.30 18.91 -2.16
N SER A 99 13.28 19.71 -2.46
CA SER A 99 13.30 21.17 -2.26
C SER A 99 13.12 21.54 -0.80
N GLU A 100 12.22 20.86 -0.09
CA GLU A 100 11.92 21.13 1.31
C GLU A 100 11.66 19.84 2.12
N ILE A 101 12.03 19.88 3.41
CA ILE A 101 11.64 18.88 4.40
C ILE A 101 11.10 19.61 5.64
N THR A 102 9.83 19.39 5.98
CA THR A 102 9.14 20.02 7.11
C THR A 102 8.53 18.99 8.07
N GLY A 103 7.97 19.43 9.19
CA GLY A 103 7.29 18.55 10.16
C GLY A 103 8.22 17.74 11.08
N THR A 104 9.52 18.04 11.06
CA THR A 104 10.52 17.42 11.95
C THR A 104 11.51 18.48 12.44
N THR A 105 11.99 18.35 13.68
CA THR A 105 13.09 19.16 14.23
C THR A 105 14.46 18.60 13.85
N THR A 106 14.54 17.32 13.50
CA THR A 106 15.78 16.67 13.04
C THR A 106 16.08 17.07 11.59
N LYS A 107 17.28 17.60 11.34
CA LYS A 107 17.75 17.94 9.99
C LYS A 107 18.03 16.68 9.16
N LEU A 108 17.07 16.30 8.32
CA LEU A 108 17.20 15.23 7.34
C LEU A 108 17.98 15.68 6.09
N SER A 109 18.53 14.72 5.32
CA SER A 109 19.24 15.04 4.08
C SER A 109 18.27 15.38 2.96
N THR A 110 18.52 16.48 2.25
CA THR A 110 17.85 16.83 0.98
C THR A 110 18.53 16.21 -0.23
N ASN A 111 19.63 15.47 -0.06
CA ASN A 111 20.21 14.69 -1.15
C ASN A 111 19.29 13.49 -1.45
N PRO A 112 18.71 13.38 -2.68
CA PRO A 112 17.73 12.37 -3.01
C PRO A 112 18.30 10.94 -2.95
N LEU A 113 19.62 10.77 -3.13
CA LEU A 113 20.30 9.46 -3.01
C LEU A 113 20.52 9.01 -1.56
N ARG A 114 20.24 9.89 -0.58
CA ARG A 114 20.42 9.66 0.87
C ARG A 114 19.15 9.90 1.69
N ASN A 115 18.00 9.97 1.03
CA ASN A 115 16.70 10.21 1.65
C ASN A 115 15.68 9.18 1.14
N CYS A 116 14.88 8.61 2.03
CA CYS A 116 13.93 7.54 1.71
C CYS A 116 12.96 7.92 0.57
N ALA A 117 12.42 9.15 0.62
CA ALA A 117 11.51 9.67 -0.40
C ALA A 117 12.23 9.84 -1.75
N GLY A 118 13.44 10.40 -1.75
CA GLY A 118 14.23 10.60 -2.97
C GLY A 118 14.66 9.28 -3.62
N ILE A 119 15.06 8.28 -2.82
CA ILE A 119 15.45 6.96 -3.32
C ILE A 119 14.25 6.26 -3.97
N ALA A 120 13.10 6.24 -3.29
CA ALA A 120 11.89 5.60 -3.80
C ALA A 120 11.33 6.33 -5.05
N ALA A 121 11.39 7.66 -5.10
CA ALA A 121 11.04 8.43 -6.29
C ALA A 121 11.94 8.08 -7.48
N ILE A 122 13.26 8.04 -7.29
CA ILE A 122 14.24 7.67 -8.34
C ILE A 122 14.03 6.22 -8.79
N ALA A 123 13.77 5.28 -7.87
CA ALA A 123 13.48 3.89 -8.23
C ALA A 123 12.20 3.79 -9.10
N THR A 124 11.14 4.51 -8.71
CA THR A 124 9.88 4.56 -9.47
C THR A 124 10.07 5.18 -10.85
N MET A 125 10.83 6.28 -10.97
CA MET A 125 11.17 6.88 -12.27
C MET A 125 11.91 5.90 -13.19
N LYS A 126 12.86 5.11 -12.65
CA LYS A 126 13.57 4.09 -13.44
C LYS A 126 12.64 2.99 -13.94
N MET A 127 11.72 2.50 -13.09
CA MET A 127 10.73 1.48 -13.46
C MET A 127 9.77 1.98 -14.55
N LEU A 128 9.40 3.26 -14.51
CA LEU A 128 8.61 3.94 -15.54
C LEU A 128 9.41 4.32 -16.80
N GLY A 129 10.74 4.24 -16.75
CA GLY A 129 11.63 4.66 -17.84
C GLY A 129 11.81 6.17 -18.01
N ILE A 130 11.44 7.00 -17.02
CA ILE A 130 11.49 8.47 -17.10
C ILE A 130 12.92 8.98 -17.25
N ARG A 131 13.15 9.85 -18.24
CA ARG A 131 14.43 10.48 -18.58
C ARG A 131 14.29 11.94 -19.03
N SER A 132 13.11 12.33 -19.52
CA SER A 132 12.82 13.63 -20.12
C SER A 132 12.37 14.69 -19.11
N VAL A 133 11.82 14.29 -17.96
CA VAL A 133 11.21 15.18 -16.96
C VAL A 133 12.10 15.28 -15.71
N GLY A 134 12.33 16.51 -15.24
CA GLY A 134 12.87 16.79 -13.90
C GLY A 134 11.74 16.98 -12.88
N LEU A 135 11.93 16.51 -11.65
CA LEU A 135 10.91 16.55 -10.60
C LEU A 135 11.43 17.24 -9.33
N SER A 136 10.61 18.09 -8.70
CA SER A 136 10.85 18.60 -7.35
C SER A 136 9.86 18.04 -6.33
N LEU A 137 10.37 17.77 -5.13
CA LEU A 137 9.70 17.04 -4.04
C LEU A 137 9.78 17.83 -2.73
N ASP A 138 8.61 18.10 -2.14
CA ASP A 138 8.45 18.65 -0.81
C ASP A 138 7.95 17.55 0.14
N LEU A 139 8.74 17.21 1.17
CA LEU A 139 8.42 16.17 2.15
C LEU A 139 7.93 16.81 3.46
N HIS A 140 6.70 16.50 3.87
CA HIS A 140 6.19 16.85 5.19
C HIS A 140 6.12 15.61 6.07
N LYS A 141 6.97 15.56 7.10
CA LYS A 141 6.99 14.50 8.11
C LYS A 141 5.82 14.67 9.06
N GLY A 142 4.96 13.65 9.15
CA GLY A 142 3.95 13.56 10.21
C GLY A 142 4.26 12.49 11.25
N LEU A 143 5.34 11.72 11.05
CA LEU A 143 5.74 10.61 11.91
C LEU A 143 7.10 10.84 12.58
N PRO A 144 7.20 10.65 13.92
CA PRO A 144 8.48 10.74 14.61
C PRO A 144 9.48 9.71 14.07
N LEU A 145 10.75 10.11 13.99
CA LEU A 145 11.86 9.25 13.54
C LEU A 145 12.16 8.17 14.58
N GLY A 146 12.61 6.99 14.14
CA GLY A 146 13.02 5.90 15.05
C GLY A 146 11.94 5.43 16.05
N SER A 147 10.66 5.68 15.73
CA SER A 147 9.50 5.51 16.62
C SER A 147 8.89 4.10 16.63
N GLY A 148 9.15 3.31 15.59
CA GLY A 148 8.48 2.03 15.35
C GLY A 148 7.18 2.12 14.54
N LEU A 149 6.82 3.30 14.03
CA LEU A 149 5.59 3.56 13.24
C LEU A 149 5.81 3.63 11.72
N GLY A 150 6.87 3.01 11.19
CA GLY A 150 7.13 2.99 9.74
C GLY A 150 7.55 4.33 9.12
N SER A 151 8.14 5.25 9.88
CA SER A 151 8.45 6.63 9.43
C SER A 151 9.35 6.73 8.17
N SER A 152 10.25 5.76 7.91
CA SER A 152 11.00 5.70 6.64
C SER A 152 10.12 5.20 5.48
N ALA A 153 9.38 4.13 5.73
CA ALA A 153 8.47 3.49 4.78
C ALA A 153 7.34 4.42 4.33
N ALA A 154 6.76 5.22 5.22
CA ALA A 154 5.73 6.22 4.86
C ALA A 154 6.28 7.28 3.89
N SER A 155 7.47 7.83 4.15
CA SER A 155 8.13 8.79 3.25
C SER A 155 8.45 8.16 1.87
N ALA A 156 8.91 6.91 1.85
CA ALA A 156 9.18 6.15 0.62
C ALA A 156 7.90 5.82 -0.16
N ALA A 157 6.84 5.33 0.52
CA ALA A 157 5.54 5.03 -0.04
C ALA A 157 4.88 6.25 -0.68
N ALA A 158 4.86 7.38 0.04
CA ALA A 158 4.29 8.63 -0.46
C ALA A 158 5.00 9.11 -1.73
N ALA A 159 6.34 8.98 -1.78
CA ALA A 159 7.13 9.39 -2.95
C ALA A 159 6.99 8.44 -4.15
N ALA A 160 7.00 7.12 -3.93
CA ALA A 160 6.78 6.14 -4.99
C ALA A 160 5.38 6.28 -5.61
N VAL A 161 4.36 6.41 -4.77
CA VAL A 161 2.98 6.68 -5.23
C VAL A 161 2.91 8.04 -5.92
N ALA A 162 3.60 9.09 -5.44
CA ALA A 162 3.57 10.41 -6.09
C ALA A 162 4.13 10.36 -7.52
N VAL A 163 5.26 9.67 -7.73
CA VAL A 163 5.82 9.49 -9.07
C VAL A 163 4.89 8.66 -9.95
N ASN A 164 4.29 7.58 -9.44
CA ASN A 164 3.34 6.81 -10.26
C ASN A 164 2.08 7.60 -10.60
N GLU A 165 1.55 8.40 -9.67
CA GLU A 165 0.37 9.25 -9.85
C GLU A 165 0.61 10.37 -10.88
N ILE A 166 1.75 11.08 -10.81
CA ILE A 166 2.06 12.19 -11.73
C ILE A 166 2.16 11.73 -13.20
N PHE A 167 2.56 10.47 -13.43
CA PHE A 167 2.62 9.81 -14.75
C PHE A 167 1.41 8.91 -15.07
N GLY A 168 0.32 9.01 -14.31
CA GLY A 168 -0.96 8.38 -14.64
C GLY A 168 -1.02 6.88 -14.37
N ARG A 169 -0.50 6.46 -13.21
CA ARG A 169 -0.69 5.15 -12.54
C ARG A 169 -0.34 3.94 -13.41
N LYS A 170 0.89 3.89 -13.93
CA LYS A 170 1.34 2.81 -14.83
C LYS A 170 1.87 1.57 -14.10
N LEU A 171 2.36 1.72 -12.87
CA LEU A 171 2.83 0.62 -12.04
C LEU A 171 1.73 0.09 -11.10
N VAL A 172 1.72 -1.23 -10.87
CA VAL A 172 0.87 -1.88 -9.85
C VAL A 172 1.44 -1.69 -8.44
N ARG A 173 0.67 -2.01 -7.39
CA ARG A 173 1.06 -1.70 -6.00
C ARG A 173 2.32 -2.45 -5.58
N GLU A 174 2.46 -3.69 -6.03
CA GLU A 174 3.61 -4.58 -5.79
C GLU A 174 4.91 -4.01 -6.38
N GLU A 175 4.83 -3.36 -7.55
CA GLU A 175 5.96 -2.66 -8.17
C GLU A 175 6.37 -1.40 -7.38
N LEU A 176 5.40 -0.69 -6.81
CA LEU A 176 5.69 0.44 -5.91
C LEU A 176 6.33 -0.04 -4.60
N VAL A 177 5.98 -1.23 -4.11
CA VAL A 177 6.66 -1.85 -2.95
C VAL A 177 8.10 -2.20 -3.30
N LEU A 178 8.39 -2.71 -4.51
CA LEU A 178 9.77 -2.90 -4.98
C LEU A 178 10.56 -1.58 -5.03
N ALA A 179 9.97 -0.50 -5.54
CA ALA A 179 10.60 0.82 -5.54
C ALA A 179 10.86 1.36 -4.12
N GLY A 180 9.95 1.11 -3.18
CA GLY A 180 10.13 1.45 -1.76
C GLY A 180 11.16 0.55 -1.04
N LEU A 181 11.30 -0.71 -1.44
CA LEU A 181 12.33 -1.62 -0.92
C LEU A 181 13.75 -1.17 -1.30
N GLU A 182 13.96 -0.56 -2.48
CA GLU A 182 15.25 0.10 -2.81
C GLU A 182 15.66 1.19 -1.79
N SER A 183 14.68 1.83 -1.15
CA SER A 183 14.89 2.79 -0.06
C SER A 183 15.22 2.09 1.25
N GLU A 184 14.35 1.19 1.72
CA GLU A 184 14.54 0.51 3.01
C GLU A 184 15.88 -0.26 3.04
N ALA A 185 16.26 -0.92 1.94
CA ALA A 185 17.55 -1.60 1.78
C ALA A 185 18.78 -0.73 2.14
N LYS A 186 18.72 0.58 1.86
CA LYS A 186 19.83 1.53 2.08
C LYS A 186 19.80 2.19 3.46
N VAL A 187 18.69 2.10 4.19
CA VAL A 187 18.43 2.90 5.41
C VAL A 187 18.21 2.03 6.64
N SER A 188 17.37 1.00 6.53
CA SER A 188 16.84 0.18 7.64
C SER A 188 17.10 -1.32 7.47
N GLY A 189 17.23 -1.79 6.22
CA GLY A 189 17.37 -3.18 5.79
C GLY A 189 16.25 -3.60 4.84
N TYR A 190 16.40 -4.74 4.17
CA TYR A 190 15.44 -5.23 3.16
C TYR A 190 14.21 -5.87 3.81
N HIS A 191 13.31 -5.06 4.34
CA HIS A 191 12.08 -5.52 5.01
C HIS A 191 10.85 -4.89 4.35
N ALA A 192 9.86 -5.72 4.01
CA ALA A 192 8.63 -5.30 3.32
C ALA A 192 7.45 -5.06 4.28
N ASP A 193 7.57 -5.50 5.53
CA ASP A 193 6.58 -5.42 6.62
C ASP A 193 6.03 -4.01 6.92
N ASN A 194 6.79 -2.95 6.65
CA ASN A 194 6.34 -1.56 6.78
C ASN A 194 5.92 -0.96 5.43
N ILE A 195 6.73 -1.14 4.38
CA ILE A 195 6.51 -0.49 3.08
C ILE A 195 5.33 -1.10 2.31
N ALA A 196 5.08 -2.40 2.44
CA ALA A 196 3.94 -3.06 1.82
C ALA A 196 2.59 -2.55 2.37
N PRO A 197 2.30 -2.58 3.68
CA PRO A 197 1.05 -2.00 4.20
C PRO A 197 0.99 -0.47 4.01
N ALA A 198 2.11 0.27 4.06
CA ALA A 198 2.10 1.70 3.79
C ALA A 198 1.60 2.02 2.37
N ILE A 199 1.94 1.19 1.38
CA ILE A 199 1.48 1.34 -0.01
C ILE A 199 0.11 0.70 -0.25
N MET A 200 -0.15 -0.47 0.31
CA MET A 200 -1.32 -1.31 -0.02
C MET A 200 -2.54 -1.07 0.88
N GLY A 201 -2.32 -0.63 2.12
CA GLY A 201 -3.33 -0.61 3.17
C GLY A 201 -3.65 -2.00 3.74
N GLY A 202 -4.46 -2.01 4.79
CA GLY A 202 -4.89 -3.21 5.51
C GLY A 202 -3.73 -3.92 6.19
N PHE A 203 -3.85 -5.23 6.32
CA PHE A 203 -2.75 -6.12 6.70
C PHE A 203 -2.10 -6.70 5.43
N VAL A 204 -0.77 -6.81 5.42
CA VAL A 204 -0.03 -7.49 4.34
C VAL A 204 0.88 -8.55 4.92
N LEU A 205 0.73 -9.78 4.41
CA LEU A 205 1.62 -10.91 4.63
C LEU A 205 2.67 -10.95 3.51
N ILE A 206 3.94 -11.02 3.85
CA ILE A 206 5.06 -11.17 2.92
C ILE A 206 5.39 -12.66 2.86
N ARG A 207 4.93 -13.35 1.81
CA ARG A 207 5.12 -14.80 1.67
C ARG A 207 6.51 -15.15 1.13
N ASN A 208 7.11 -14.25 0.36
CA ASN A 208 8.47 -14.38 -0.17
C ASN A 208 9.06 -13.01 -0.51
N TYR A 209 10.38 -12.91 -0.49
CA TYR A 209 11.13 -11.71 -0.92
C TYR A 209 11.73 -11.84 -2.32
N GLU A 210 12.09 -13.05 -2.77
CA GLU A 210 12.72 -13.29 -4.07
C GLU A 210 12.12 -14.52 -4.80
N PRO A 211 11.23 -14.34 -5.80
CA PRO A 211 10.56 -13.08 -6.16
C PRO A 211 9.63 -12.59 -5.03
N LEU A 212 9.42 -11.28 -4.96
CA LEU A 212 8.54 -10.66 -3.98
C LEU A 212 7.09 -11.16 -4.17
N ASP A 213 6.52 -11.71 -3.10
CA ASP A 213 5.16 -12.26 -3.07
C ASP A 213 4.42 -11.69 -1.86
N LEU A 214 3.46 -10.80 -2.14
CA LEU A 214 2.68 -10.06 -1.16
C LEU A 214 1.23 -10.55 -1.16
N LYS A 215 0.73 -10.84 0.03
CA LYS A 215 -0.66 -11.25 0.25
C LYS A 215 -1.38 -10.25 1.17
N PRO A 216 -2.15 -9.30 0.61
CA PRO A 216 -3.09 -8.52 1.38
C PRO A 216 -4.10 -9.44 2.08
N LEU A 217 -4.23 -9.29 3.40
CA LEU A 217 -5.20 -9.99 4.23
C LEU A 217 -6.37 -9.03 4.50
N ARG A 218 -7.56 -9.42 4.05
CA ARG A 218 -8.76 -8.57 4.14
C ARG A 218 -9.42 -8.77 5.49
N PHE A 219 -9.33 -7.74 6.35
CA PHE A 219 -10.14 -7.65 7.56
C PHE A 219 -11.60 -7.31 7.19
N PRO A 220 -12.62 -7.99 7.73
CA PRO A 220 -14.02 -7.81 7.34
C PRO A 220 -14.49 -6.34 7.31
N GLU A 221 -15.35 -5.98 6.35
CA GLU A 221 -15.79 -4.60 6.13
C GLU A 221 -16.89 -4.12 7.08
N ASP A 222 -17.61 -5.07 7.68
CA ASP A 222 -18.63 -4.88 8.71
C ASP A 222 -18.05 -4.75 10.13
N LYS A 223 -16.72 -4.91 10.28
CA LYS A 223 -16.02 -4.85 11.56
C LYS A 223 -15.00 -3.73 11.60
N GLU A 224 -14.91 -3.07 12.75
CA GLU A 224 -13.86 -2.11 13.05
C GLU A 224 -12.73 -2.78 13.85
N LEU A 225 -11.52 -2.25 13.71
CA LEU A 225 -10.34 -2.66 14.47
C LEU A 225 -9.55 -1.42 14.84
N PHE A 226 -9.17 -1.33 16.11
CA PHE A 226 -8.49 -0.18 16.67
C PHE A 226 -7.17 -0.57 17.33
N PHE A 227 -6.24 0.38 17.28
CA PHE A 227 -4.92 0.31 17.86
C PHE A 227 -4.73 1.49 18.81
N VAL A 228 -4.36 1.21 20.06
CA VAL A 228 -3.85 2.22 20.98
C VAL A 228 -2.34 2.26 20.79
N LEU A 229 -1.83 3.36 20.26
CA LEU A 229 -0.42 3.58 19.96
C LEU A 229 0.13 4.53 21.02
N VAL A 230 1.13 4.09 21.79
CA VAL A 230 1.78 4.92 22.81
C VAL A 230 3.26 5.05 22.52
N SER A 231 3.65 6.25 22.07
CA SER A 231 5.00 6.57 21.63
C SER A 231 5.74 7.37 22.71
N PRO A 232 6.80 6.83 23.34
CA PRO A 232 7.62 7.58 24.28
C PRO A 232 8.62 8.52 23.59
N GLU A 233 9.09 9.54 24.31
CA GLU A 233 10.23 10.40 23.99
C GLU A 233 11.56 9.63 24.13
N PHE A 234 11.71 8.59 23.30
CA PHE A 234 12.87 7.71 23.22
C PHE A 234 13.10 7.34 21.75
N GLU A 235 14.35 7.13 21.34
CA GLU A 235 14.66 6.62 20.01
C GLU A 235 15.26 5.22 20.15
N ALA A 236 14.71 4.25 19.41
CA ALA A 236 15.21 2.88 19.37
C ALA A 236 15.76 2.56 17.97
N PRO A 237 17.05 2.85 17.68
CA PRO A 237 17.58 2.70 16.33
C PRO A 237 17.39 1.29 15.78
N THR A 238 16.69 1.15 14.65
CA THR A 238 16.30 -0.14 14.06
C THR A 238 17.47 -1.12 13.97
N LYS A 239 18.65 -0.65 13.55
CA LYS A 239 19.87 -1.46 13.47
C LYS A 239 20.33 -2.03 14.82
N LYS A 240 20.20 -1.27 15.92
CA LYS A 240 20.51 -1.73 17.29
C LYS A 240 19.48 -2.75 17.77
N MET A 241 18.19 -2.47 17.54
CA MET A 241 17.07 -3.36 17.88
C MET A 241 17.03 -4.64 17.04
N ARG A 242 17.70 -4.65 15.89
CA ARG A 242 17.96 -5.84 15.06
C ARG A 242 19.17 -6.63 15.55
N ALA A 243 20.28 -5.94 15.83
CA ALA A 243 21.54 -6.57 16.27
C ALA A 243 21.45 -7.24 17.65
N ALA A 244 20.47 -6.88 18.47
CA ALA A 244 20.22 -7.53 19.76
C ALA A 244 19.58 -8.93 19.64
N LEU A 245 18.97 -9.26 18.51
CA LEU A 245 18.20 -10.50 18.35
C LEU A 245 19.11 -11.74 18.32
N PRO A 246 18.67 -12.88 18.90
CA PRO A 246 19.45 -14.11 18.88
C PRO A 246 19.54 -14.68 17.46
N THR A 247 20.69 -15.27 17.13
CA THR A 247 20.92 -15.96 15.85
C THR A 247 20.33 -17.37 15.80
N GLU A 248 20.03 -17.95 16.97
CA GLU A 248 19.47 -19.29 17.14
C GLU A 248 18.31 -19.23 18.13
N ILE A 249 17.26 -20.03 17.92
CA ILE A 249 16.10 -20.09 18.80
C ILE A 249 15.78 -21.53 19.21
N PRO A 250 15.32 -21.79 20.45
CA PRO A 250 14.82 -23.10 20.83
C PRO A 250 13.65 -23.55 19.96
N MET A 251 13.62 -24.83 19.58
CA MET A 251 12.53 -25.41 18.78
C MET A 251 11.15 -25.17 19.39
N VAL A 252 11.04 -25.18 20.73
CA VAL A 252 9.79 -24.86 21.44
C VAL A 252 9.32 -23.42 21.19
N HIS A 253 10.22 -22.44 21.08
CA HIS A 253 9.86 -21.06 20.73
C HIS A 253 9.52 -20.94 19.24
N HIS A 254 10.22 -21.66 18.37
CA HIS A 254 9.89 -21.71 16.94
C HIS A 254 8.47 -22.24 16.71
N VAL A 255 8.14 -23.41 17.24
CA VAL A 255 6.81 -24.03 17.11
C VAL A 255 5.72 -23.12 17.68
N TRP A 256 5.96 -22.53 18.85
CA TRP A 256 5.03 -21.58 19.47
C TRP A 256 4.81 -20.34 18.60
N ASN A 257 5.87 -19.65 18.17
CA ASN A 257 5.75 -18.46 17.33
C ASN A 257 5.08 -18.78 15.99
N SER A 258 5.36 -19.93 15.37
CA SER A 258 4.68 -20.37 14.14
C SER A 258 3.17 -20.58 14.35
N SER A 259 2.77 -21.19 15.46
CA SER A 259 1.34 -21.32 15.84
C SER A 259 0.68 -19.95 16.00
N GLN A 260 1.32 -19.04 16.75
CA GLN A 260 0.75 -17.72 17.02
C GLN A 260 0.74 -16.82 15.77
N ALA A 261 1.71 -16.96 14.86
CA ALA A 261 1.70 -16.30 13.55
C ALA A 261 0.56 -16.80 12.65
N ALA A 262 0.28 -18.11 12.65
CA ALA A 262 -0.89 -18.65 11.95
C ALA A 262 -2.20 -18.13 12.58
N ALA A 263 -2.26 -18.01 13.91
CA ALA A 263 -3.40 -17.43 14.61
C ALA A 263 -3.60 -15.93 14.28
N LEU A 264 -2.53 -15.14 14.12
CA LEU A 264 -2.65 -13.75 13.61
C LEU A 264 -3.34 -13.72 12.24
N VAL A 265 -2.90 -14.55 11.30
CA VAL A 265 -3.47 -14.59 9.95
C VAL A 265 -4.94 -15.02 9.97
N ALA A 266 -5.29 -16.05 10.74
CA ALA A 266 -6.67 -16.49 10.92
C ALA A 266 -7.55 -15.37 11.52
N ALA A 267 -7.10 -14.77 12.63
CA ALA A 267 -7.80 -13.70 13.32
C ALA A 267 -8.05 -12.46 12.44
N VAL A 268 -7.09 -12.09 11.58
CA VAL A 268 -7.30 -11.00 10.60
C VAL A 268 -8.41 -11.35 9.60
N LEU A 269 -8.42 -12.57 9.06
CA LEU A 269 -9.38 -12.99 8.03
C LEU A 269 -10.79 -13.23 8.59
N GLU A 270 -10.89 -13.69 9.83
CA GLU A 270 -12.17 -13.88 10.56
C GLU A 270 -12.67 -12.58 11.19
N GLY A 271 -11.80 -11.57 11.32
CA GLY A 271 -12.06 -10.34 12.06
C GLY A 271 -12.27 -10.60 13.56
N ASP A 272 -11.47 -11.48 14.16
CA ASP A 272 -11.45 -11.72 15.60
C ASP A 272 -10.37 -10.85 16.26
N ALA A 273 -10.76 -9.65 16.70
CA ALA A 273 -9.87 -8.73 17.40
C ALA A 273 -9.30 -9.31 18.70
N VAL A 274 -10.02 -10.24 19.36
CA VAL A 274 -9.62 -10.87 20.61
C VAL A 274 -8.53 -11.91 20.37
N MET A 275 -8.69 -12.77 19.37
CA MET A 275 -7.65 -13.71 18.95
C MET A 275 -6.43 -12.96 18.39
N LEU A 276 -6.65 -11.91 17.61
CA LEU A 276 -5.58 -11.06 17.08
C LEU A 276 -4.71 -10.51 18.22
N GLY A 277 -5.33 -9.88 19.22
CA GLY A 277 -4.63 -9.35 20.39
C GLY A 277 -3.86 -10.42 21.16
N LYS A 278 -4.49 -11.55 21.48
CA LYS A 278 -3.84 -12.67 22.19
C LYS A 278 -2.62 -13.20 21.43
N ALA A 279 -2.74 -13.41 20.12
CA ALA A 279 -1.65 -13.88 19.27
C ALA A 279 -0.51 -12.86 19.18
N LEU A 280 -0.83 -11.57 19.00
CA LEU A 280 0.12 -10.46 18.98
C LEU A 280 0.93 -10.35 20.29
N SER A 281 0.30 -10.58 21.45
CA SER A 281 0.99 -10.56 22.74
C SER A 281 1.85 -11.80 23.04
N SER A 282 1.85 -12.81 22.18
CA SER A 282 2.39 -14.13 22.52
C SER A 282 3.83 -14.39 22.10
N ASP A 283 4.54 -13.45 21.48
CA ASP A 283 5.92 -13.65 20.99
C ASP A 283 6.90 -14.13 22.09
N LYS A 284 7.69 -15.16 21.77
CA LYS A 284 8.73 -15.75 22.64
C LYS A 284 10.16 -15.55 22.12
N VAL A 285 10.34 -14.78 21.04
CA VAL A 285 11.64 -14.58 20.38
C VAL A 285 12.05 -13.11 20.32
N VAL A 286 11.24 -12.22 19.73
CA VAL A 286 11.69 -10.86 19.38
C VAL A 286 11.35 -9.86 20.48
N GLU A 287 10.10 -9.85 20.95
CA GLU A 287 9.62 -9.01 22.03
C GLU A 287 10.42 -9.21 23.34
N PRO A 288 10.69 -10.44 23.84
CA PRO A 288 11.46 -10.64 25.07
C PRO A 288 12.90 -10.13 24.99
N THR A 289 13.47 -10.04 23.78
CA THR A 289 14.80 -9.48 23.56
C THR A 289 14.77 -7.95 23.37
N ARG A 290 13.70 -7.40 22.79
CA ARG A 290 13.57 -5.96 22.54
C ARG A 290 12.98 -5.16 23.71
N ALA A 291 12.03 -5.71 24.46
CA ALA A 291 11.35 -5.00 25.53
C ALA A 291 12.31 -4.48 26.62
N PRO A 292 13.34 -5.23 27.08
CA PRO A 292 14.31 -4.72 28.06
C PRO A 292 15.17 -3.54 27.57
N LEU A 293 15.23 -3.31 26.25
CA LEU A 293 15.96 -2.19 25.64
C LEU A 293 15.14 -0.89 25.61
N ILE A 294 13.86 -0.94 25.96
CA ILE A 294 12.91 0.18 25.96
C ILE A 294 12.41 0.38 27.41
N PRO A 295 12.88 1.43 28.12
CA PRO A 295 12.53 1.62 29.53
C PRO A 295 11.01 1.60 29.78
N GLY A 296 10.58 0.73 30.69
CA GLY A 296 9.17 0.58 31.08
C GLY A 296 8.28 -0.27 30.16
N MET A 297 8.75 -0.75 29.01
CA MET A 297 7.91 -1.46 28.02
C MET A 297 7.11 -2.65 28.58
N GLU A 298 7.71 -3.48 29.44
CA GLU A 298 7.01 -4.61 30.08
C GLU A 298 5.87 -4.14 31.00
N ALA A 299 6.07 -3.04 31.74
CA ALA A 299 5.05 -2.45 32.60
C ALA A 299 3.92 -1.81 31.78
N VAL A 300 4.24 -1.23 30.61
CA VAL A 300 3.26 -0.69 29.65
C VAL A 300 2.39 -1.81 29.07
N LYS A 301 3.00 -2.91 28.62
CA LYS A 301 2.28 -4.09 28.15
C LYS A 301 1.36 -4.66 29.23
N LYS A 302 1.83 -4.74 30.48
CA LYS A 302 1.02 -5.15 31.62
C LYS A 302 -0.16 -4.18 31.86
N ALA A 303 0.08 -2.88 31.90
CA ALA A 303 -0.95 -1.87 32.13
C ALA A 303 -2.03 -1.87 31.04
N ALA A 304 -1.66 -2.07 29.76
CA ALA A 304 -2.60 -2.20 28.66
C ALA A 304 -3.56 -3.39 28.84
N LEU A 305 -3.02 -4.55 29.23
CA LEU A 305 -3.79 -5.78 29.49
C LEU A 305 -4.68 -5.65 30.73
N GLU A 306 -4.18 -5.04 31.81
CA GLU A 306 -4.96 -4.77 33.03
C GLU A 306 -6.10 -3.76 32.78
N ALA A 307 -5.91 -2.82 31.85
CA ALA A 307 -6.95 -1.89 31.37
C ALA A 307 -7.91 -2.51 30.33
N GLY A 308 -7.75 -3.79 29.98
CA GLY A 308 -8.69 -4.53 29.14
C GLY A 308 -8.39 -4.55 27.64
N ALA A 309 -7.18 -4.20 27.20
CA ALA A 309 -6.75 -4.47 25.83
C ALA A 309 -6.68 -5.99 25.56
N PHE A 310 -7.03 -6.41 24.34
CA PHE A 310 -6.97 -7.83 23.96
C PHE A 310 -5.55 -8.35 23.81
N GLY A 311 -4.61 -7.44 23.56
CA GLY A 311 -3.18 -7.68 23.47
C GLY A 311 -2.43 -6.37 23.42
N CYS A 312 -1.16 -6.39 23.84
CA CYS A 312 -0.16 -5.36 23.60
C CYS A 312 1.19 -5.98 23.19
N THR A 313 1.92 -5.30 22.31
CA THR A 313 3.31 -5.62 21.90
C THR A 313 4.07 -4.35 21.47
N ILE A 314 5.28 -4.52 20.94
CA ILE A 314 6.11 -3.44 20.37
C ILE A 314 5.76 -3.25 18.88
N SER A 315 5.50 -2.01 18.45
CA SER A 315 5.31 -1.69 17.04
C SER A 315 6.65 -1.72 16.29
N GLY A 316 6.82 -2.62 15.32
CA GLY A 316 8.03 -2.72 14.52
C GLY A 316 9.28 -3.00 15.37
N ALA A 317 10.23 -2.06 15.37
CA ALA A 317 11.42 -2.10 16.21
C ALA A 317 11.25 -1.40 17.58
N GLY A 318 10.11 -0.74 17.80
CA GLY A 318 9.87 0.14 18.94
C GLY A 318 10.41 1.56 18.75
N PRO A 319 10.30 2.42 19.78
CA PRO A 319 9.80 2.12 21.12
C PRO A 319 8.29 2.25 21.30
N THR A 320 7.52 2.59 20.26
CA THR A 320 6.04 2.66 20.37
C THR A 320 5.45 1.32 20.80
N ALA A 321 4.67 1.32 21.87
CA ALA A 321 3.82 0.21 22.25
C ALA A 321 2.51 0.27 21.45
N VAL A 322 1.99 -0.88 21.04
CA VAL A 322 0.71 -1.02 20.33
C VAL A 322 -0.18 -2.02 21.05
N ALA A 323 -1.40 -1.59 21.41
CA ALA A 323 -2.43 -2.43 21.99
C ALA A 323 -3.66 -2.55 21.07
N VAL A 324 -4.32 -3.72 21.07
CA VAL A 324 -5.43 -4.06 20.17
C VAL A 324 -6.76 -4.02 20.92
N ILE A 325 -7.75 -3.31 20.35
CA ILE A 325 -9.14 -3.22 20.84
C ILE A 325 -10.14 -3.16 19.66
N ASP A 326 -11.43 -3.31 19.96
CA ASP A 326 -12.56 -3.25 19.02
C ASP A 326 -13.48 -2.02 19.21
N ALA A 327 -13.31 -1.25 20.28
CA ALA A 327 -14.11 -0.07 20.61
C ALA A 327 -13.22 1.16 20.90
N ALA A 328 -13.49 2.29 20.25
CA ALA A 328 -12.68 3.50 20.36
C ALA A 328 -12.66 4.08 21.78
N GLU A 329 -13.81 4.00 22.46
CA GLU A 329 -14.10 4.63 23.75
C GLU A 329 -13.22 4.10 24.88
N LYS A 330 -12.81 2.83 24.81
CA LYS A 330 -11.86 2.24 25.76
C LYS A 330 -10.40 2.60 25.47
N GLY A 331 -10.11 3.04 24.24
CA GLY A 331 -8.74 3.27 23.80
C GLY A 331 -8.07 4.45 24.50
N GLU A 332 -8.84 5.45 24.91
CA GLU A 332 -8.35 6.61 25.67
C GLU A 332 -7.89 6.18 27.07
N GLU A 333 -8.72 5.48 27.86
CA GLU A 333 -8.33 4.98 29.19
C GLU A 333 -7.12 4.03 29.11
N ILE A 334 -7.12 3.09 28.16
CA ILE A 334 -5.97 2.17 27.95
C ILE A 334 -4.71 2.97 27.63
N GLY A 335 -4.83 4.00 26.78
CA GLY A 335 -3.74 4.91 26.44
C GLY A 335 -3.18 5.66 27.65
N GLU A 336 -4.05 6.17 28.52
CA GLU A 336 -3.65 6.83 29.77
C GLU A 336 -2.86 5.89 30.68
N ARG A 337 -3.35 4.66 30.94
CA ARG A 337 -2.63 3.69 31.79
C ARG A 337 -1.27 3.29 31.21
N MET A 338 -1.18 3.21 29.88
CA MET A 338 0.09 2.95 29.18
C MET A 338 1.06 4.13 29.29
N VAL A 339 0.59 5.38 29.19
CA VAL A 339 1.40 6.59 29.39
C VAL A 339 1.90 6.70 30.84
N GLU A 340 1.02 6.45 31.82
CA GLU A 340 1.38 6.37 33.24
C GLU A 340 2.46 5.32 33.50
N ALA A 341 2.38 4.15 32.86
CA ALA A 341 3.36 3.09 33.01
C ALA A 341 4.74 3.47 32.43
N PHE A 342 4.79 4.11 31.25
CA PHE A 342 6.03 4.66 30.69
C PHE A 342 6.65 5.71 31.60
N MET A 343 5.84 6.63 32.15
CA MET A 343 6.34 7.66 33.04
C MET A 343 6.82 7.09 34.38
N ARG A 344 6.02 6.24 35.03
CA ARG A 344 6.32 5.70 36.37
C ARG A 344 7.48 4.71 36.40
N VAL A 345 7.64 3.88 35.36
CA VAL A 345 8.63 2.78 35.34
C VAL A 345 9.78 3.06 34.38
N GLY A 346 9.50 3.67 33.23
CA GLY A 346 10.52 4.03 32.25
C GLY A 346 11.16 5.41 32.49
N ASN A 347 10.51 6.29 33.27
CA ASN A 347 10.83 7.73 33.32
C ASN A 347 10.80 8.39 31.92
N LEU A 348 9.88 7.93 31.07
CA LEU A 348 9.69 8.44 29.71
C LEU A 348 8.35 9.16 29.60
N LYS A 349 8.38 10.41 29.17
CA LYS A 349 7.19 11.08 28.64
C LYS A 349 6.72 10.32 27.41
N SER A 350 5.42 10.23 27.19
CA SER A 350 4.85 9.54 26.04
C SER A 350 3.51 10.15 25.64
N VAL A 351 3.11 9.94 24.39
CA VAL A 351 1.83 10.37 23.84
C VAL A 351 1.06 9.14 23.39
N ALA A 352 -0.18 9.03 23.84
CA ALA A 352 -1.13 8.02 23.38
C ALA A 352 -2.00 8.56 22.22
N CYS A 353 -2.39 7.68 21.31
CA CYS A 353 -3.49 7.95 20.38
C CYS A 353 -4.20 6.66 19.97
N VAL A 354 -5.50 6.76 19.70
CA VAL A 354 -6.33 5.66 19.19
C VAL A 354 -6.46 5.82 17.68
N LYS A 355 -6.22 4.75 16.92
CA LYS A 355 -6.25 4.73 15.44
C LYS A 355 -6.97 3.50 14.90
N LYS A 356 -7.68 3.64 13.79
CA LYS A 356 -8.32 2.54 13.07
C LYS A 356 -7.34 1.86 12.13
N LEU A 357 -7.63 0.63 11.73
CA LEU A 357 -6.98 -0.03 10.59
C LEU A 357 -7.20 0.79 9.30
N ASP A 358 -6.12 1.28 8.70
CA ASP A 358 -6.19 1.98 7.42
C ASP A 358 -6.23 0.96 6.28
N LYS A 359 -7.42 0.67 5.76
CA LYS A 359 -7.62 -0.29 4.66
C LYS A 359 -7.18 0.22 3.28
N VAL A 360 -6.78 1.49 3.16
CA VAL A 360 -6.53 2.16 1.86
C VAL A 360 -5.05 2.26 1.54
N GLY A 361 -4.18 2.54 2.52
CA GLY A 361 -2.76 2.78 2.28
C GLY A 361 -2.50 4.13 1.61
N ALA A 362 -1.33 4.29 1.01
CA ALA A 362 -0.90 5.52 0.36
C ALA A 362 -1.84 5.95 -0.79
N ARG A 363 -2.17 7.25 -0.83
CA ARG A 363 -3.30 7.79 -1.57
C ARG A 363 -3.14 9.25 -1.99
N LEU A 364 -3.71 9.59 -3.14
CA LEU A 364 -3.79 10.95 -3.67
C LEU A 364 -4.69 11.83 -2.79
N VAL A 365 -4.16 12.98 -2.35
CA VAL A 365 -4.86 14.01 -1.57
C VAL A 365 -5.34 15.14 -2.48
N SER A 366 -4.48 15.58 -3.41
CA SER A 366 -4.83 16.61 -4.41
C SER A 366 -3.92 16.53 -5.62
N SER A 367 -4.37 17.02 -6.77
CA SER A 367 -3.54 17.15 -7.97
C SER A 367 -3.89 18.41 -8.78
N VAL A 368 -2.95 18.81 -9.65
CA VAL A 368 -3.10 19.90 -10.62
C VAL A 368 -2.82 19.32 -12.01
N SER A 369 -3.77 19.40 -12.93
CA SER A 369 -3.64 18.84 -14.28
C SER A 369 -2.60 19.58 -15.13
N SER A 370 -1.90 18.85 -16.01
CA SER A 370 -0.99 19.45 -17.00
C SER A 370 -1.74 20.14 -18.16
N PHE A 371 -3.02 19.82 -18.36
CA PHE A 371 -3.90 20.50 -19.29
C PHE A 371 -4.79 21.50 -18.55
N GLY A 372 -4.97 22.71 -19.11
CA GLY A 372 -5.81 23.79 -18.57
C GLY A 372 -7.32 23.54 -18.60
N THR A 373 -7.75 22.28 -18.60
CA THR A 373 -9.15 21.86 -18.45
C THR A 373 -9.23 20.83 -17.32
N PRO A 374 -10.17 20.99 -16.36
CA PRO A 374 -10.22 20.12 -15.19
C PRO A 374 -10.56 18.68 -15.58
N PHE A 375 -9.77 17.72 -15.10
CA PHE A 375 -9.93 16.28 -15.38
C PHE A 375 -11.27 15.68 -14.86
N TYR A 376 -12.08 16.48 -14.18
CA TYR A 376 -13.48 16.19 -13.80
C TYR A 376 -14.43 15.97 -14.99
N PHE A 377 -14.04 16.31 -16.23
CA PHE A 377 -14.88 16.04 -17.40
C PHE A 377 -15.06 14.56 -17.73
N SER A 378 -14.19 13.66 -17.28
CA SER A 378 -14.29 12.22 -17.55
C SER A 378 -15.58 11.60 -16.97
N THR A 379 -15.74 11.63 -15.63
CA THR A 379 -16.90 11.03 -14.94
C THR A 379 -18.24 11.70 -15.30
N ALA A 380 -18.23 13.01 -15.58
CA ALA A 380 -19.42 13.72 -16.05
C ALA A 380 -19.88 13.26 -17.45
N PHE A 381 -18.94 12.99 -18.38
CA PHE A 381 -19.26 12.43 -19.69
C PHE A 381 -19.84 11.00 -19.59
N TYR A 382 -19.26 10.15 -18.74
CA TYR A 382 -19.77 8.79 -18.51
C TYR A 382 -21.23 8.77 -18.01
N LEU A 383 -21.61 9.70 -17.13
CA LEU A 383 -22.99 9.79 -16.62
C LEU A 383 -24.00 10.21 -17.70
N ILE A 384 -23.59 11.06 -18.64
CA ILE A 384 -24.47 11.60 -19.70
C ILE A 384 -24.75 10.57 -20.80
N ILE A 385 -23.74 9.79 -21.22
CA ILE A 385 -23.91 8.74 -22.24
C ILE A 385 -24.94 7.69 -21.79
N VAL A 386 -24.94 7.31 -20.51
CA VAL A 386 -25.97 6.42 -19.96
C VAL A 386 -27.36 7.09 -20.02
N LEU A 387 -27.49 8.34 -19.60
CA LEU A 387 -28.79 9.02 -19.51
C LEU A 387 -29.44 9.37 -20.86
N GLU A 388 -28.69 9.74 -21.90
CA GLU A 388 -29.29 10.01 -23.22
C GLU A 388 -29.67 8.74 -23.97
N THR A 389 -28.89 7.67 -23.86
CA THR A 389 -29.25 6.35 -24.45
C THR A 389 -30.53 5.80 -23.81
N TYR A 390 -30.73 6.04 -22.50
CA TYR A 390 -31.93 5.65 -21.76
C TYR A 390 -33.22 6.40 -22.16
N ARG A 391 -33.15 7.53 -22.86
CA ARG A 391 -34.36 8.24 -23.33
C ARG A 391 -34.98 7.64 -24.60
N GLY A 392 -34.25 6.78 -25.31
CA GLY A 392 -34.71 6.15 -26.56
C GLY A 392 -35.31 4.75 -26.39
N ALA A 393 -34.94 4.02 -25.34
CA ALA A 393 -35.34 2.63 -25.11
C ALA A 393 -36.22 2.50 -23.86
N GLY A 394 -37.53 2.42 -24.06
CA GLY A 394 -38.49 2.23 -22.96
C GLY A 394 -38.30 0.88 -22.26
N LEU A 395 -38.05 0.90 -20.95
CA LEU A 395 -37.95 -0.29 -20.11
C LEU A 395 -39.21 -0.52 -19.25
N PRO A 396 -39.49 -1.77 -18.81
CA PRO A 396 -40.53 -2.07 -17.85
C PRO A 396 -40.27 -1.36 -16.51
N LYS A 397 -41.33 -1.06 -15.75
CA LYS A 397 -41.24 -0.16 -14.59
C LYS A 397 -40.42 -0.68 -13.41
N ASP A 398 -40.27 -2.01 -13.25
CA ASP A 398 -39.81 -2.63 -12.00
C ASP A 398 -38.77 -3.75 -12.22
N GLY A 399 -37.67 -3.47 -12.93
CA GLY A 399 -36.56 -4.42 -13.10
C GLY A 399 -35.20 -3.73 -13.29
N GLY A 400 -34.20 -4.15 -12.51
CA GLY A 400 -32.82 -3.68 -12.66
C GLY A 400 -32.15 -4.26 -13.92
N ILE A 401 -31.17 -3.52 -14.47
CA ILE A 401 -30.31 -4.03 -15.55
C ILE A 401 -29.15 -4.81 -14.93
N SER A 402 -28.90 -6.03 -15.39
CA SER A 402 -27.72 -6.81 -15.01
C SER A 402 -26.47 -6.35 -15.78
N ASP A 403 -25.29 -6.50 -15.18
CA ASP A 403 -24.02 -6.02 -15.76
C ASP A 403 -23.78 -6.56 -17.19
N ILE A 404 -24.19 -7.80 -17.45
CA ILE A 404 -24.11 -8.47 -18.75
C ILE A 404 -24.92 -7.73 -19.83
N ALA A 405 -26.08 -7.16 -19.48
CA ALA A 405 -26.91 -6.41 -20.41
C ALA A 405 -26.32 -5.02 -20.71
N LEU A 406 -25.70 -4.36 -19.73
CA LEU A 406 -24.98 -3.10 -19.92
C LEU A 406 -23.77 -3.27 -20.86
N VAL A 407 -22.97 -4.32 -20.65
CA VAL A 407 -21.82 -4.65 -21.51
C VAL A 407 -22.24 -4.95 -22.95
N ARG A 408 -23.34 -5.68 -23.17
CA ARG A 408 -23.88 -5.93 -24.53
C ARG A 408 -24.38 -4.66 -25.23
N LEU A 409 -24.99 -3.74 -24.48
CA LEU A 409 -25.43 -2.43 -25.01
C LEU A 409 -24.25 -1.55 -25.44
N LEU A 410 -23.18 -1.52 -24.64
CA LEU A 410 -21.95 -0.81 -24.98
C LEU A 410 -21.28 -1.41 -26.22
N ASP A 411 -21.05 -2.74 -26.26
CA ASP A 411 -20.35 -3.35 -27.40
C ASP A 411 -21.13 -3.27 -28.73
N ASN A 412 -22.47 -3.34 -28.69
CA ASN A 412 -23.31 -3.08 -29.86
C ASN A 412 -23.24 -1.61 -30.33
N SER A 413 -23.13 -0.65 -29.40
CA SER A 413 -22.97 0.77 -29.75
C SER A 413 -21.63 1.05 -30.42
N PHE A 414 -20.55 0.36 -29.99
CA PHE A 414 -19.24 0.47 -30.64
C PHE A 414 -19.20 -0.17 -32.04
N LYS A 415 -19.98 -1.23 -32.29
CA LYS A 415 -20.13 -1.82 -33.63
C LYS A 415 -20.89 -0.91 -34.62
N GLY A 416 -21.59 0.12 -34.13
CA GLY A 416 -22.40 1.04 -34.92
C GLY A 416 -21.67 2.24 -35.54
N GLY A 417 -20.35 2.37 -35.40
CA GLY A 417 -19.55 3.40 -36.09
C GLY A 417 -18.72 4.35 -35.21
N LEU A 418 -18.67 4.15 -33.89
CA LEU A 418 -17.76 4.88 -32.99
C LEU A 418 -16.34 4.29 -33.06
N ASN A 419 -15.53 4.81 -33.98
CA ASN A 419 -14.18 4.33 -34.23
C ASN A 419 -13.19 4.91 -33.19
N MET A 420 -13.05 4.26 -32.04
CA MET A 420 -12.11 4.64 -30.97
C MET A 420 -10.81 3.80 -30.99
N PRO A 421 -9.67 4.33 -30.53
CA PRO A 421 -8.44 3.56 -30.35
C PRO A 421 -8.66 2.35 -29.39
N PRO A 422 -8.05 1.17 -29.65
CA PRO A 422 -8.28 -0.04 -28.86
C PRO A 422 -8.01 0.12 -27.35
N ALA A 423 -7.00 0.91 -26.97
CA ALA A 423 -6.67 1.19 -25.57
C ALA A 423 -7.84 1.87 -24.83
N VAL A 424 -8.46 2.90 -25.45
CA VAL A 424 -9.60 3.61 -24.88
C VAL A 424 -10.81 2.68 -24.74
N LYS A 425 -11.06 1.80 -25.73
CA LYS A 425 -12.14 0.80 -25.63
C LYS A 425 -11.92 -0.16 -24.45
N HIS A 426 -10.67 -0.56 -24.19
CA HIS A 426 -10.32 -1.44 -23.07
C HIS A 426 -10.48 -0.74 -21.71
N GLU A 427 -10.06 0.53 -21.62
CA GLU A 427 -10.15 1.36 -20.41
C GLU A 427 -11.61 1.70 -20.05
N VAL A 428 -12.45 2.04 -21.03
CA VAL A 428 -13.91 2.24 -20.87
C VAL A 428 -14.57 1.00 -20.25
N ILE A 429 -14.29 -0.19 -20.79
CA ILE A 429 -14.86 -1.45 -20.30
C ILE A 429 -14.36 -1.73 -18.87
N HIS A 430 -13.05 -1.57 -18.62
CA HIS A 430 -12.46 -1.82 -17.31
C HIS A 430 -12.94 -0.83 -16.23
N SER A 431 -13.16 0.44 -16.56
CA SER A 431 -13.75 1.42 -15.65
C SER A 431 -15.22 1.13 -15.35
N ALA A 432 -16.00 0.68 -16.35
CA ALA A 432 -17.39 0.27 -16.13
C ALA A 432 -17.52 -0.96 -15.21
N TYR A 433 -16.55 -1.90 -15.25
CA TYR A 433 -16.50 -3.03 -14.31
C TYR A 433 -16.18 -2.64 -12.87
N ASN A 434 -15.47 -1.53 -12.65
CA ASN A 434 -15.04 -1.09 -11.31
C ASN A 434 -15.95 -0.01 -10.69
N LEU A 435 -16.85 0.60 -11.48
CA LEU A 435 -17.85 1.55 -11.00
C LEU A 435 -19.18 0.82 -10.75
N HIS A 436 -19.46 0.47 -9.48
CA HIS A 436 -20.83 0.17 -9.06
C HIS A 436 -21.70 1.43 -9.18
N ILE A 437 -22.32 1.63 -10.34
CA ILE A 437 -23.24 2.75 -10.60
C ILE A 437 -24.50 2.56 -9.77
N THR A 438 -24.45 3.05 -8.53
CA THR A 438 -25.60 3.11 -7.64
C THR A 438 -26.42 4.35 -7.97
N ARG A 439 -27.75 4.20 -7.98
CA ARG A 439 -28.72 5.19 -8.49
C ARG A 439 -28.73 6.51 -7.70
N VAL A 440 -27.91 7.48 -8.09
CA VAL A 440 -27.91 8.83 -7.50
C VAL A 440 -29.20 9.57 -7.87
N THR A 441 -30.11 9.72 -6.89
CA THR A 441 -31.39 10.42 -7.07
C THR A 441 -31.33 11.78 -6.37
N ILE A 442 -31.07 12.85 -7.13
CA ILE A 442 -31.03 14.22 -6.59
C ILE A 442 -32.47 14.75 -6.48
N LYS A 443 -32.96 14.95 -5.25
CA LYS A 443 -34.20 15.69 -5.00
C LYS A 443 -33.91 17.20 -5.08
N ILE A 444 -34.36 17.84 -6.15
CA ILE A 444 -34.34 19.29 -6.30
C ILE A 444 -35.52 19.86 -5.50
N GLN A 445 -35.26 20.77 -4.55
CA GLN A 445 -36.26 21.33 -3.64
C GLN A 445 -36.52 22.83 -3.86
N SER A 446 -35.61 23.58 -4.50
CA SER A 446 -35.76 25.02 -4.75
C SER A 446 -35.87 25.40 -6.24
N LYS A 447 -36.36 26.62 -6.52
CA LYS A 447 -36.39 27.19 -7.88
C LYS A 447 -34.99 27.63 -8.33
N GLU A 448 -34.14 28.12 -7.43
CA GLU A 448 -32.73 28.43 -7.71
C GLU A 448 -31.97 27.18 -8.14
N GLU A 449 -32.15 26.05 -7.44
CA GLU A 449 -31.53 24.76 -7.81
C GLU A 449 -31.94 24.30 -9.21
N GLN A 450 -33.24 24.42 -9.56
CA GLN A 450 -33.68 24.16 -10.94
C GLN A 450 -33.00 25.07 -11.97
N GLN A 451 -32.68 26.32 -11.59
CA GLN A 451 -32.05 27.30 -12.46
C GLN A 451 -30.56 27.02 -12.66
N VAL A 452 -29.86 26.59 -11.60
CA VAL A 452 -28.47 26.10 -11.65
C VAL A 452 -28.37 24.84 -12.52
N VAL A 453 -29.24 23.84 -12.31
CA VAL A 453 -29.27 22.61 -13.12
C VAL A 453 -29.59 22.91 -14.59
N ARG A 454 -30.52 23.82 -14.88
CA ARG A 454 -30.82 24.25 -16.26
C ARG A 454 -29.65 24.99 -16.91
N LYS A 455 -28.90 25.80 -16.15
CA LYS A 455 -27.70 26.48 -16.65
C LYS A 455 -26.61 25.47 -17.01
N ALA A 456 -26.26 24.57 -16.09
CA ALA A 456 -25.30 23.50 -16.34
C ALA A 456 -25.68 22.66 -17.57
N TYR A 457 -26.96 22.27 -17.71
CA TYR A 457 -27.44 21.53 -18.88
C TYR A 457 -27.32 22.32 -20.19
N ARG A 458 -27.49 23.65 -20.15
CA ARG A 458 -27.36 24.53 -21.32
C ARG A 458 -25.90 24.71 -21.74
N ASP A 459 -25.01 24.86 -20.78
CA ASP A 459 -23.57 25.04 -20.99
C ASP A 459 -22.94 23.75 -21.56
N ILE A 460 -23.35 22.58 -21.04
CA ILE A 460 -23.01 21.25 -21.60
C ILE A 460 -23.52 21.09 -23.05
N ARG A 461 -24.71 21.62 -23.36
CA ARG A 461 -25.30 21.55 -24.72
C ARG A 461 -24.59 22.48 -25.72
N LEU A 462 -24.03 23.59 -25.26
CA LEU A 462 -23.18 24.48 -26.05
C LEU A 462 -21.81 23.83 -26.32
N ALA A 463 -21.21 23.18 -25.32
CA ALA A 463 -19.95 22.45 -25.48
C ALA A 463 -20.06 21.29 -26.49
N SER A 464 -21.17 20.56 -26.49
CA SER A 464 -21.42 19.47 -27.46
C SER A 464 -21.74 19.96 -28.88
N ALA A 465 -22.26 21.19 -29.04
CA ALA A 465 -22.41 21.81 -30.36
C ALA A 465 -21.07 22.26 -30.98
N LEU A 466 -20.10 22.67 -30.15
CA LEU A 466 -18.74 23.05 -30.56
C LEU A 466 -17.88 21.87 -31.05
N ILE A 467 -18.23 20.63 -30.68
CA ILE A 467 -17.46 19.41 -30.97
C ILE A 467 -17.98 18.66 -32.22
N GLY A 468 -18.98 19.22 -32.92
CA GLY A 468 -19.39 18.72 -34.24
C GLY A 468 -20.13 17.38 -34.25
N VAL A 469 -20.84 17.05 -33.16
CA VAL A 469 -21.65 15.82 -33.08
C VAL A 469 -22.93 15.97 -33.92
N VAL A 470 -22.99 15.26 -35.05
CA VAL A 470 -24.18 15.24 -35.93
C VAL A 470 -25.30 14.39 -35.31
N ILE A 471 -26.30 15.04 -34.72
CA ILE A 471 -27.49 14.37 -34.17
C ILE A 471 -28.42 13.96 -35.31
N TRP A 472 -28.51 12.65 -35.59
CA TRP A 472 -29.43 12.11 -36.61
C TRP A 472 -30.88 12.11 -36.10
N ARG A 473 -31.78 12.78 -36.82
CA ARG A 473 -33.17 13.02 -36.39
C ARG A 473 -34.14 12.03 -37.05
N ILE A 474 -34.33 10.86 -36.44
CA ILE A 474 -35.27 9.84 -36.95
C ILE A 474 -36.72 10.39 -36.91
N LYS A 475 -37.29 10.66 -38.09
CA LYS A 475 -38.73 10.89 -38.25
C LYS A 475 -39.45 9.54 -38.29
N SER A 476 -40.38 9.29 -37.36
CA SER A 476 -41.29 8.15 -37.50
C SER A 476 -42.27 8.40 -38.65
N ARG A 477 -42.32 7.47 -39.61
CA ARG A 477 -43.46 7.36 -40.53
C ARG A 477 -44.57 6.63 -39.78
N LYS A 478 -45.76 7.23 -39.71
CA LYS A 478 -46.99 6.48 -39.44
C LYS A 478 -47.35 5.68 -40.70
N SER A 479 -47.60 4.39 -40.56
CA SER A 479 -48.47 3.62 -41.46
C SER A 479 -49.75 3.27 -40.70
N LYS A 480 -50.83 3.04 -41.47
CA LYS A 480 -52.20 2.86 -40.98
C LYS A 480 -52.37 1.58 -40.16
#